data_AF-A0A378UWH5-F1
#
_entry.id   AF-A0A378UWH5-F1
#
_cell.length_a   1.000
_cell.length_b   1.000
_cell.length_c   1.000
_cell.angle_alpha   90.00
_cell.angle_beta   90.00
_cell.angle_gamma   90.00
#
_symmetry.space_group_name_H-M   'P 1'
#
loop_
_entity.id
_entity.type
_entity.pdbx_description
1 polymer ?
#
loop_
_entity_poly.entity_id
_entity_poly.type
_entity_poly.pdbx_seq_one_letter_code
_entity_poly.pdbx_strand_id
1 'polypeptide(L)'
;MTSVLGASELAVVESAAPYDLADRYRSGAGPVLLTGVQAIARMMVEQHVRDARAGRRIATFVSGYQGSPLGGVDKMLLDMPDVLTEHDIVFTPGFNEELAATAVWGSQTDLPAGTPTHDGVVGIWYGKAPASIAPLMLYGTRTCTA
;
A
#
# COMPACT_ATOMS: atom_id res chain seq x y z
N MET A 1 -22.37 37.43 37.70
CA MET A 1 -21.20 37.13 36.84
C MET A 1 -21.36 35.72 36.31
N THR A 2 -21.90 35.59 35.10
CA THR A 2 -21.90 34.32 34.35
C THR A 2 -21.74 34.71 32.89
N SER A 3 -20.48 34.76 32.44
CA SER A 3 -20.15 35.02 31.04
C SER A 3 -20.31 33.70 30.30
N VAL A 4 -21.29 33.63 29.40
CA VAL A 4 -21.45 32.51 28.46
C VAL A 4 -20.36 32.66 27.40
N LEU A 5 -19.48 31.66 27.28
CA LEU A 5 -18.45 31.62 26.25
C LEU A 5 -19.10 31.59 24.86
N GLY A 6 -18.70 32.53 24.01
CA GLY A 6 -19.25 32.75 22.67
C GLY A 6 -18.78 31.70 21.66
N ALA A 7 -19.53 31.61 20.56
CA ALA A 7 -19.34 30.74 19.40
C ALA A 7 -18.05 31.05 18.60
N SER A 8 -16.89 30.95 19.24
CA SER A 8 -15.58 31.26 18.66
C SER A 8 -14.64 30.05 18.71
N GLU A 9 -15.14 28.86 18.40
CA GLU A 9 -14.28 27.67 18.22
C GLU A 9 -14.70 26.79 17.03
N LEU A 10 -15.51 27.33 16.12
CA LEU A 10 -15.58 26.79 14.77
C LEU A 10 -14.54 27.55 13.96
N ALA A 11 -13.27 27.18 14.15
CA ALA A 11 -12.20 27.60 13.28
C ALA A 11 -12.62 27.26 11.85
N VAL A 12 -12.95 28.31 11.09
CA VAL A 12 -13.13 28.26 9.65
C VAL A 12 -11.86 27.60 9.13
N VAL A 13 -12.01 26.41 8.56
CA VAL A 13 -10.91 25.72 7.90
C VAL A 13 -10.43 26.67 6.81
N GLU A 14 -9.27 27.28 7.06
CA GLU A 14 -8.54 28.14 6.14
C GLU A 14 -8.58 27.48 4.76
N SER A 15 -9.02 28.23 3.73
CA SER A 15 -9.18 27.74 2.36
C SER A 15 -7.92 27.01 1.94
N ALA A 16 -7.98 25.68 1.93
CA ALA A 16 -6.88 24.82 1.55
C ALA A 16 -6.40 25.19 0.14
N ALA A 17 -5.09 25.09 -0.09
CA ALA A 17 -4.51 25.10 -1.43
C ALA A 17 -5.35 24.22 -2.38
N PRO A 18 -5.43 24.55 -3.69
CA PRO A 18 -6.23 23.79 -4.64
C PRO A 18 -5.93 22.30 -4.51
N TYR A 19 -6.96 21.50 -4.23
CA TYR A 19 -6.84 20.07 -3.98
C TYR A 19 -6.38 19.34 -5.26
N ASP A 20 -5.17 18.80 -5.25
CA ASP A 20 -4.60 18.01 -6.34
C ASP A 20 -4.92 16.52 -6.11
N LEU A 21 -5.54 15.86 -7.10
CA LEU A 21 -5.84 14.43 -7.01
C LEU A 21 -4.57 13.57 -6.91
N ALA A 22 -3.44 14.05 -7.44
CA ALA A 22 -2.15 13.37 -7.33
C ALA A 22 -1.63 13.34 -5.87
N ASP A 23 -2.10 14.25 -5.00
CA ASP A 23 -1.71 14.26 -3.58
C ASP A 23 -2.07 12.96 -2.87
N ARG A 24 -3.03 12.19 -3.39
CA ARG A 24 -3.42 10.88 -2.87
C ARG A 24 -2.27 9.88 -2.82
N TYR A 25 -1.27 10.00 -3.69
CA TYR A 25 -0.11 9.11 -3.76
C TYR A 25 1.23 9.85 -3.58
N ARG A 26 1.21 11.16 -3.29
CA ARG A 26 2.42 11.96 -3.02
C ARG A 26 2.77 11.95 -1.55
N SER A 27 3.92 11.38 -1.18
CA SER A 27 4.37 11.39 0.22
C SER A 27 4.56 12.82 0.75
N GLY A 28 4.20 13.06 2.01
CA GLY A 28 4.29 14.38 2.63
C GLY A 28 3.20 15.39 2.21
N ALA A 29 2.25 15.00 1.36
CA ALA A 29 1.04 15.78 1.14
C ALA A 29 0.23 15.96 2.44
N GLY A 30 -0.57 17.02 2.49
CA GLY A 30 -1.50 17.27 3.60
C GLY A 30 -2.64 16.24 3.68
N PRO A 31 -3.67 16.49 4.50
CA PRO A 31 -4.82 15.59 4.61
C PRO A 31 -5.51 15.37 3.25
N VAL A 32 -5.68 14.10 2.87
CA VAL A 32 -6.34 13.68 1.61
C VAL A 32 -7.49 12.73 1.90
N LEU A 33 -8.58 12.85 1.15
CA LEU A 33 -9.67 11.89 1.18
C LEU A 33 -9.35 10.69 0.28
N LEU A 34 -9.43 9.48 0.84
CA LEU A 34 -9.15 8.22 0.16
C LEU A 34 -10.30 7.24 0.39
N THR A 35 -10.62 6.43 -0.63
CA THR A 35 -11.37 5.19 -0.43
C THR A 35 -10.50 4.15 0.28
N GLY A 36 -11.08 3.09 0.83
CA GLY A 36 -10.31 2.02 1.46
C GLY A 36 -9.27 1.38 0.53
N VAL A 37 -9.63 1.17 -0.74
CA VAL A 37 -8.72 0.62 -1.76
C VAL A 37 -7.58 1.60 -2.07
N GLN A 38 -7.87 2.91 -2.20
CA GLN A 38 -6.85 3.93 -2.39
C GLN A 38 -5.91 4.06 -1.18
N ALA A 39 -6.43 3.87 0.03
CA ALA A 39 -5.62 3.87 1.25
C ALA A 39 -4.61 2.71 1.28
N ILE A 40 -4.94 1.54 0.72
CA ILE A 40 -4.01 0.42 0.58
C ILE A 40 -2.85 0.78 -0.37
N ALA A 41 -3.13 1.39 -1.52
CA ALA A 41 -2.07 1.86 -2.41
C ALA A 41 -1.20 2.93 -1.77
N ARG A 42 -1.82 3.90 -1.09
CA ARG A 42 -1.09 4.93 -0.36
C ARG A 42 -0.21 4.33 0.74
N MET A 43 -0.67 3.30 1.44
CA MET A 43 0.13 2.60 2.44
C MET A 43 1.42 2.02 1.84
N MET A 44 1.36 1.40 0.66
CA MET A 44 2.55 0.84 0.01
C MET A 44 3.56 1.91 -0.38
N VAL A 45 3.07 3.02 -0.94
CA VAL A 45 3.89 4.21 -1.25
C VAL A 45 4.59 4.76 0.00
N GLU A 46 3.83 4.97 1.09
CA GLU A 46 4.39 5.49 2.34
C GLU A 46 5.37 4.51 2.98
N GLN A 47 5.14 3.20 2.85
CA GLN A 47 6.07 2.17 3.33
C GLN A 47 7.40 2.24 2.57
N HIS A 48 7.38 2.36 1.24
CA HIS A 48 8.59 2.52 0.44
C HIS A 48 9.35 3.79 0.83
N VAL A 49 8.66 4.94 0.91
CA VAL A 49 9.27 6.21 1.31
C VAL A 49 9.87 6.14 2.72
N ARG A 50 9.20 5.45 3.65
CA ARG A 50 9.72 5.21 5.00
C ARG A 50 11.02 4.40 4.96
N ASP A 51 11.08 3.36 4.14
CA ASP A 51 12.28 2.52 4.03
C ASP A 51 13.45 3.26 3.34
N ALA A 52 13.15 4.04 2.29
CA ALA A 52 14.12 4.90 1.62
C ALA A 52 14.70 5.96 2.57
N ARG A 53 13.86 6.59 3.42
CA ARG A 53 14.31 7.52 4.48
C ARG A 53 15.20 6.85 5.53
N ALA A 54 15.05 5.54 5.74
CA ALA A 54 15.94 4.75 6.59
C ALA A 54 17.20 4.26 5.86
N GLY A 55 17.41 4.66 4.59
CA GLY A 55 18.56 4.26 3.79
C GLY A 55 18.50 2.82 3.28
N ARG A 56 17.32 2.18 3.28
CA ARG A 56 17.12 0.79 2.81
C ARG A 56 16.38 0.81 1.48
N ARG A 57 16.86 0.04 0.51
CA ARG A 57 16.18 -0.18 -0.79
C ARG A 57 15.30 -1.40 -0.68
N ILE A 58 14.02 -1.20 -0.41
CA ILE A 58 13.03 -2.26 -0.20
C ILE A 58 11.96 -2.19 -1.27
N ALA A 59 11.80 -3.30 -1.99
CA ALA A 59 10.70 -3.47 -2.94
C ALA A 59 9.44 -3.96 -2.22
N THR A 60 8.27 -3.66 -2.81
CA THR A 60 6.99 -4.24 -2.38
C THR A 60 6.49 -5.19 -3.46
N PHE A 61 6.32 -6.47 -3.12
CA PHE A 61 5.72 -7.45 -4.02
C PHE A 61 4.28 -7.72 -3.60
N VAL A 62 3.35 -7.58 -4.55
CA VAL A 62 1.92 -7.70 -4.33
C VAL A 62 1.35 -8.78 -5.24
N SER A 63 0.61 -9.73 -4.67
CA SER A 63 -0.15 -10.70 -5.45
C SER A 63 -1.51 -11.00 -4.82
N GLY A 64 -2.53 -11.18 -5.66
CA GLY A 64 -3.87 -11.50 -5.19
C GLY A 64 -4.78 -11.99 -6.30
N TYR A 65 -5.90 -12.58 -5.89
CA TYR A 65 -6.88 -13.18 -6.79
C TYR A 65 -8.03 -12.22 -7.15
N GLN A 66 -8.37 -12.18 -8.43
CA GLN A 66 -9.47 -11.38 -8.97
C GLN A 66 -10.82 -11.95 -8.52
N GLY A 67 -11.66 -11.11 -7.91
CA GLY A 67 -12.94 -11.54 -7.32
C GLY A 67 -12.90 -11.69 -5.79
N SER A 68 -11.75 -11.40 -5.19
CA SER A 68 -11.65 -11.07 -3.77
C SER A 68 -12.64 -9.94 -3.39
N PRO A 69 -13.23 -9.95 -2.17
CA PRO A 69 -14.03 -8.84 -1.66
C PRO A 69 -13.23 -7.53 -1.48
N LEU A 70 -11.89 -7.56 -1.62
CA LEU A 70 -11.05 -6.37 -1.89
C LEU A 70 -11.13 -5.93 -3.37
N GLY A 71 -12.33 -6.05 -3.96
CA GLY A 71 -12.57 -5.80 -5.38
C GLY A 71 -12.13 -4.39 -5.78
N GLY A 72 -11.32 -4.32 -6.83
CA GLY A 72 -10.82 -3.07 -7.37
C GLY A 72 -9.37 -2.73 -6.99
N VAL A 73 -8.73 -3.46 -6.06
CA VAL A 73 -7.28 -3.29 -5.81
C VAL A 73 -6.49 -3.59 -7.08
N ASP A 74 -6.74 -4.74 -7.73
CA ASP A 74 -6.07 -5.12 -8.98
C ASP A 74 -6.18 -4.01 -10.03
N LYS A 75 -7.43 -3.57 -10.28
CA LYS A 75 -7.74 -2.56 -11.30
C LYS A 75 -7.03 -1.25 -10.99
N MET A 76 -7.10 -0.81 -9.74
CA MET A 76 -6.45 0.43 -9.31
C MET A 76 -4.93 0.34 -9.49
N LEU A 77 -4.29 -0.77 -9.13
CA LEU A 77 -2.85 -0.96 -9.30
C LEU A 77 -2.46 -0.97 -10.79
N LEU A 78 -3.23 -1.66 -11.62
CA LEU A 78 -3.03 -1.66 -13.08
C LEU A 78 -3.23 -0.28 -13.72
N ASP A 79 -4.12 0.54 -13.15
CA ASP A 79 -4.41 1.90 -13.64
C ASP A 79 -3.36 2.94 -13.19
N MET A 80 -2.34 2.58 -12.40
CA MET A 80 -1.28 3.51 -11.92
C MET A 80 0.18 3.00 -12.06
N PRO A 81 0.62 2.58 -13.26
CA PRO A 81 1.94 1.96 -13.45
C PRO A 81 3.12 2.88 -13.08
N ASP A 82 2.98 4.20 -13.26
CA ASP A 82 4.03 5.17 -12.95
C ASP A 82 4.29 5.23 -11.43
N VAL A 83 3.22 5.25 -10.62
CA VAL A 83 3.32 5.25 -9.15
C VAL A 83 3.97 3.98 -8.66
N LEU A 84 3.63 2.83 -9.27
CA LEU A 84 4.22 1.54 -8.91
C LEU A 84 5.72 1.49 -9.22
N THR A 85 6.10 1.97 -10.40
CA THR A 85 7.50 1.99 -10.84
C THR A 85 8.33 2.95 -10.01
N GLU A 86 7.79 4.12 -9.66
CA GLU A 86 8.47 5.12 -8.82
C GLU A 86 8.79 4.60 -7.41
N HIS A 87 7.99 3.67 -6.87
CA HIS A 87 8.08 3.19 -5.48
C HIS A 87 8.51 1.72 -5.36
N ASP A 88 9.14 1.14 -6.38
CA ASP A 88 9.57 -0.27 -6.43
C ASP A 88 8.45 -1.26 -6.03
N ILE A 89 7.23 -1.01 -6.51
CA ILE A 89 6.06 -1.86 -6.26
C ILE A 89 5.84 -2.75 -7.48
N VAL A 90 5.92 -4.06 -7.28
CA VAL A 90 5.65 -5.08 -8.31
C VAL A 90 4.30 -5.73 -8.00
N PHE A 91 3.35 -5.57 -8.91
CA PHE A 91 2.06 -6.24 -8.83
C PHE A 91 1.97 -7.38 -9.84
N THR A 92 1.73 -8.60 -9.35
CA THR A 92 1.50 -9.78 -10.17
C THR A 92 0.14 -10.38 -9.84
N PRO A 93 -0.83 -10.37 -10.77
CA PRO A 93 -2.14 -10.97 -10.54
C PRO A 93 -2.00 -12.48 -10.33
N GLY A 94 -2.61 -13.00 -9.28
CA GLY A 94 -2.62 -14.41 -8.94
C GLY A 94 -3.76 -15.15 -9.63
N PHE A 95 -3.48 -16.35 -10.12
CA PHE A 95 -4.51 -17.20 -10.73
C PHE A 95 -5.53 -17.72 -9.70
N ASN A 96 -5.09 -17.93 -8.46
CA ASN A 96 -5.93 -18.21 -7.29
C ASN A 96 -5.21 -17.76 -6.01
N GLU A 97 -5.90 -17.85 -4.88
CA GLU A 97 -5.41 -17.40 -3.58
C GLU A 97 -4.14 -18.09 -3.12
N GLU A 98 -4.09 -19.42 -3.24
CA GLU A 98 -2.94 -20.22 -2.79
C GLU A 98 -1.68 -19.95 -3.62
N LEU A 99 -1.84 -19.78 -4.94
CA LEU A 99 -0.76 -19.41 -5.85
C LEU A 99 -0.28 -17.98 -5.61
N ALA A 100 -1.19 -17.05 -5.34
CA ALA A 100 -0.84 -15.67 -4.97
C ALA A 100 -0.02 -15.65 -3.67
N ALA A 101 -0.45 -16.42 -2.65
CA ALA A 101 0.26 -16.53 -1.38
C ALA A 101 1.65 -17.16 -1.57
N THR A 102 1.74 -18.19 -2.40
CA THR A 102 3.00 -18.87 -2.75
C THR A 102 3.95 -17.92 -3.47
N ALA A 103 3.45 -17.07 -4.38
CA ALA A 103 4.26 -16.07 -5.07
C ALA A 103 4.86 -15.04 -4.08
N VAL A 104 4.04 -14.58 -3.12
CA VAL A 104 4.51 -13.67 -2.06
C VAL A 104 5.58 -14.34 -1.20
N TRP A 105 5.36 -15.59 -0.79
CA TRP A 105 6.36 -16.34 -0.02
C TRP A 105 7.68 -16.52 -0.80
N GLY A 106 7.60 -16.85 -2.09
CA GLY A 106 8.76 -17.00 -2.96
C GLY A 106 9.55 -15.69 -3.13
N SER A 107 8.87 -14.54 -3.19
CA SER A 107 9.52 -13.22 -3.30
C SER A 107 10.39 -12.85 -2.08
N GLN A 108 10.17 -13.54 -0.96
CA GLN A 108 10.82 -13.30 0.32
C GLN A 108 11.87 -14.36 0.67
N THR A 109 11.99 -15.39 -0.16
CA THR A 109 12.93 -16.50 0.04
C THR A 109 14.29 -16.14 -0.56
N ASP A 110 15.37 -16.61 0.07
CA ASP A 110 16.72 -16.42 -0.44
C ASP A 110 16.86 -17.01 -1.84
N LEU A 111 17.51 -16.25 -2.73
CA LEU A 111 17.78 -16.69 -4.09
C LEU A 111 18.84 -17.80 -4.07
N PRO A 112 18.57 -19.01 -4.59
CA PRO A 112 19.56 -20.09 -4.68
C PRO A 112 20.75 -19.72 -5.59
N ALA A 113 20.51 -18.83 -6.54
CA ALA A 113 21.50 -18.26 -7.45
C ALA A 113 21.04 -16.87 -7.91
N GLY A 114 21.99 -15.94 -8.03
CA GLY A 114 21.75 -14.55 -8.45
C GLY A 114 22.20 -13.52 -7.42
N THR A 115 22.21 -12.25 -7.81
CA THR A 115 22.52 -11.13 -6.92
C THR A 115 21.23 -10.42 -6.55
N PRO A 116 20.92 -10.24 -5.24
CA PRO A 116 19.79 -9.44 -4.80
C PRO A 116 19.90 -8.01 -5.35
N THR A 117 18.82 -7.49 -5.91
CA THR A 117 18.75 -6.10 -6.40
C THR A 117 18.30 -5.10 -5.32
N HIS A 118 17.71 -5.62 -4.24
CA HIS A 118 17.12 -4.90 -3.12
C HIS A 118 17.59 -5.53 -1.80
N ASP A 119 17.54 -4.76 -0.72
CA ASP A 119 17.94 -5.20 0.64
C ASP A 119 16.86 -6.08 1.31
N GLY A 120 15.71 -6.22 0.66
CA GLY A 120 14.59 -7.01 1.13
C GLY A 120 13.30 -6.73 0.36
N VAL A 121 12.27 -7.52 0.66
CA VAL A 121 10.95 -7.44 0.03
C VAL A 121 9.84 -7.41 1.08
N VAL A 122 8.94 -6.45 0.96
CA VAL A 122 7.65 -6.45 1.66
C VAL A 122 6.65 -7.21 0.81
N GLY A 123 6.09 -8.29 1.37
CA GLY A 123 5.13 -9.15 0.69
C GLY A 123 3.71 -8.79 1.08
N ILE A 124 2.84 -8.54 0.10
CA ILE A 124 1.42 -8.26 0.32
C ILE A 124 0.60 -9.26 -0.47
N TRP A 125 -0.19 -10.04 0.26
CA TRP A 125 -1.15 -10.95 -0.33
C TRP A 125 -2.58 -10.54 0.01
N TYR A 126 -3.47 -10.65 -0.97
CA TYR A 126 -4.91 -10.52 -0.76
C TYR A 126 -5.71 -11.60 -1.49
N GLY A 127 -6.76 -12.08 -0.84
CA GLY A 127 -7.62 -13.10 -1.41
C GLY A 127 -8.84 -13.35 -0.53
N LYS A 128 -9.66 -14.32 -0.95
CA LYS A 128 -10.70 -14.89 -0.11
C LYS A 128 -10.09 -16.06 0.66
N ALA A 129 -10.05 -16.00 1.98
CA ALA A 129 -9.55 -17.15 2.74
C ALA A 129 -10.48 -18.37 2.51
N PRO A 130 -9.94 -19.61 2.47
CA PRO A 130 -10.70 -20.82 2.11
C PRO A 130 -11.95 -21.10 2.96
N ALA A 131 -12.09 -20.43 4.11
CA ALA A 131 -13.21 -20.59 5.05
C ALA A 131 -14.01 -19.29 5.33
N SER A 132 -13.69 -18.15 4.71
CA SER A 132 -14.31 -16.86 5.08
C SER A 132 -14.75 -16.03 3.88
N ILE A 133 -15.88 -15.35 4.05
CA ILE A 133 -16.50 -14.43 3.08
C ILE A 133 -15.86 -13.02 3.18
N ALA A 134 -14.92 -12.83 4.10
CA ALA A 134 -14.27 -11.54 4.39
C ALA A 134 -12.94 -11.40 3.64
N PRO A 135 -12.58 -10.18 3.19
CA PRO A 135 -11.27 -9.91 2.62
C PRO A 135 -10.19 -10.10 3.69
N LEU A 136 -9.20 -10.94 3.39
CA LEU A 136 -8.01 -11.07 4.20
C LEU A 136 -6.83 -10.48 3.44
N MET A 137 -6.28 -9.39 3.97
CA MET A 137 -4.97 -8.88 3.58
C MET A 137 -3.99 -9.37 4.65
N LEU A 138 -3.17 -10.37 4.33
CA LEU A 138 -2.05 -10.75 5.20
C LEU A 138 -0.86 -9.88 4.83
N TYR A 139 -0.46 -9.02 5.76
CA TYR A 139 0.79 -8.27 5.68
C TYR A 139 1.95 -9.23 5.96
N GLY A 140 2.70 -9.59 4.93
CA GLY A 140 3.82 -10.52 5.00
C GLY A 140 5.07 -9.90 5.61
N THR A 141 5.74 -10.66 6.46
CA THR A 141 6.96 -10.32 7.20
C THR A 141 8.09 -9.86 6.28
N ARG A 142 8.92 -8.90 6.74
CA ARG A 142 10.17 -8.52 6.04
C ARG A 142 11.19 -9.65 6.16
N THR A 143 11.80 -10.06 5.05
CA THR A 143 13.15 -10.64 5.06
C THR A 143 14.11 -9.52 4.65
N CYS A 144 14.92 -9.08 5.62
CA CYS A 144 16.10 -8.28 5.34
C CYS A 144 17.25 -9.26 5.23
N THR A 145 17.81 -9.44 4.05
CA THR A 145 19.15 -10.04 3.94
C THR A 145 20.14 -8.97 4.38
N ALA A 146 21.01 -9.33 5.33
CA ALA A 146 22.08 -8.48 5.84
C ALA A 146 23.30 -8.53 4.92
#